data_AF-A0A2V5MJH0-F1
#
_entry.id   AF-A0A2V5MJH0-F1
#
_cell.length_a   1.000
_cell.length_b   1.000
_cell.length_c   1.000
_cell.angle_alpha   90.00
_cell.angle_beta   90.00
_cell.angle_gamma   90.00
#
_symmetry.space_group_name_H-M   'P 1'
#
loop_
_entity.id
_entity.type
_entity.pdbx_description
1 polymer ?
#
loop_
_entity_poly.entity_id
_entity_poly.type
_entity_poly.pdbx_seq_one_letter_code
_entity_poly.pdbx_strand_id
1 'polypeptide(L)'
;MRVPLLDLSEQYRALAEPIHEAIEAVLASRRFILGPQVKAFEKAISDYSNTPHAIGVSSGTDALLVILMALGIGRGDAVITTPYAFFATGACIARVGAKPIFVDIDPDTYNISASALQKYLEKNCRTDSSGDLTTPDGEKVRAILPAHLFGLCCEVNAIQKISERYQLHVIEDAAQAIGAEYRFGGKIAKAGTMGKAGALSFYPSKNLGAAGDAGMIICSDDELATKVRILREHGMELRYYHRVIGGNFRLDEMQAAILSVKLPHLDNWSAARRAAADFYRAEFMRTGLTEKITLPAEPYRGRGLPNHHIYHQYVIRTPRRDVLREHLARREIETAIYYPLGLHEQKCFAYLGYKKGDFQETERAAGEAFALPIYPEISREAQRYVVDAIVEFFE
;
A
#
# COMPACT_ATOMS: atom_id res chain seq x y z
N MET A 1 12.98 -28.52 5.37
CA MET A 1 11.55 -28.14 5.42
C MET A 1 11.43 -26.90 4.59
N ARG A 2 10.58 -26.90 3.56
CA ARG A 2 10.36 -25.69 2.76
C ARG A 2 9.36 -24.76 3.45
N VAL A 3 9.71 -23.49 3.60
CA VAL A 3 8.82 -22.45 4.13
C VAL A 3 8.67 -21.35 3.07
N PRO A 4 7.57 -21.32 2.31
CA PRO A 4 7.36 -20.32 1.28
C PRO A 4 7.11 -18.94 1.89
N LEU A 5 7.38 -17.87 1.17
CA LEU A 5 7.14 -16.50 1.65
C LEU A 5 5.63 -16.25 1.86
N LEU A 6 4.83 -16.78 0.94
CA LEU A 6 3.37 -16.73 0.89
C LEU A 6 2.87 -18.01 0.24
N ASP A 7 1.91 -18.68 0.87
CA ASP A 7 1.18 -19.80 0.28
C ASP A 7 -0.30 -19.45 0.13
N LEU A 8 -0.82 -19.59 -1.10
CA LEU A 8 -2.23 -19.34 -1.42
C LEU A 8 -3.01 -20.64 -1.62
N SER A 9 -2.34 -21.80 -1.54
CA SER A 9 -2.92 -23.10 -1.86
C SER A 9 -4.03 -23.48 -0.88
N GLU A 10 -3.81 -23.27 0.42
CA GLU A 10 -4.80 -23.55 1.46
C GLU A 10 -6.04 -22.66 1.32
N GLN A 11 -5.84 -21.35 1.10
CA GLN A 11 -6.95 -20.41 0.88
C GLN A 11 -7.77 -20.80 -0.35
N TYR A 12 -7.10 -21.13 -1.44
CA TYR A 12 -7.78 -21.56 -2.65
C TYR A 12 -8.55 -22.86 -2.41
N ARG A 13 -7.94 -23.86 -1.76
CA ARG A 13 -8.62 -25.14 -1.49
C ARG A 13 -9.88 -24.94 -0.65
N ALA A 14 -9.82 -24.09 0.36
CA ALA A 14 -10.97 -23.78 1.22
C ALA A 14 -12.10 -23.03 0.49
N LEU A 15 -11.78 -22.29 -0.57
CA LEU A 15 -12.72 -21.44 -1.31
C LEU A 15 -12.96 -21.88 -2.75
N ALA A 16 -12.48 -23.07 -3.14
CA ALA A 16 -12.47 -23.49 -4.54
C ALA A 16 -13.87 -23.55 -5.15
N GLU A 17 -14.79 -24.23 -4.46
CA GLU A 17 -16.19 -24.39 -4.89
C GLU A 17 -16.92 -23.04 -5.04
N PRO A 18 -16.99 -22.15 -4.02
CA PRO A 18 -17.67 -20.86 -4.20
C PRO A 18 -16.98 -19.95 -5.24
N ILE A 19 -15.65 -20.06 -5.41
CA ILE A 19 -14.94 -19.35 -6.49
C ILE A 19 -15.36 -19.87 -7.86
N HIS A 20 -15.45 -21.19 -8.04
CA HIS A 20 -15.88 -21.81 -9.30
C HIS A 20 -17.30 -21.42 -9.66
N GLU A 21 -18.24 -21.49 -8.70
CA GLU A 21 -19.63 -21.06 -8.90
C GLU A 21 -19.72 -19.58 -9.31
N ALA A 22 -18.96 -18.71 -8.63
CA ALA A 22 -18.95 -17.28 -8.93
C ALA A 22 -18.40 -16.98 -10.34
N ILE A 23 -17.36 -17.71 -10.75
CA ILE A 23 -16.79 -17.63 -12.11
C ILE A 23 -17.79 -18.12 -13.15
N GLU A 24 -18.41 -19.29 -12.93
CA GLU A 24 -19.38 -19.87 -13.86
C GLU A 24 -20.59 -18.94 -14.06
N ALA A 25 -21.07 -18.30 -12.99
CA ALA A 25 -22.14 -17.32 -13.08
C ALA A 25 -21.79 -16.13 -13.98
N VAL A 26 -20.55 -15.62 -13.92
CA VAL A 26 -20.08 -14.55 -14.83
C VAL A 26 -20.05 -15.05 -16.27
N LEU A 27 -19.48 -16.23 -16.52
CA LEU A 27 -19.39 -16.83 -17.86
C LEU A 27 -20.78 -17.04 -18.47
N ALA A 28 -21.73 -17.60 -17.72
CA ALA A 28 -23.11 -17.81 -18.16
C ALA A 28 -23.81 -16.50 -18.52
N SER A 29 -23.54 -15.42 -17.78
CA SER A 29 -24.13 -14.10 -18.00
C SER A 29 -23.63 -13.40 -19.27
N ARG A 30 -22.42 -13.71 -19.75
CA ARG A 30 -21.69 -13.01 -20.83
C ARG A 30 -21.51 -11.49 -20.57
N ARG A 31 -21.63 -11.05 -19.31
CA ARG A 31 -21.35 -9.68 -18.89
C ARG A 31 -19.99 -9.66 -18.21
N PHE A 32 -18.97 -9.19 -18.92
CA PHE A 32 -17.58 -9.28 -18.45
C PHE A 32 -17.03 -7.96 -17.91
N ILE A 33 -17.61 -6.83 -18.32
CA ILE A 33 -17.07 -5.48 -18.07
C ILE A 33 -18.14 -4.63 -17.40
N LEU A 34 -17.80 -4.03 -16.25
CA LEU A 34 -18.64 -3.08 -15.49
C LEU A 34 -20.09 -3.58 -15.29
N GLY A 35 -20.22 -4.83 -14.87
CA GLY A 35 -21.50 -5.51 -14.68
C GLY A 35 -21.94 -5.54 -13.20
N PRO A 36 -22.86 -6.47 -12.86
CA PRO A 36 -23.37 -6.59 -11.50
C PRO A 36 -22.32 -7.01 -10.46
N GLN A 37 -21.31 -7.81 -10.80
CA GLN A 37 -20.30 -8.27 -9.84
C GLN A 37 -19.39 -7.12 -9.39
N VAL A 38 -18.95 -6.28 -10.31
CA VAL A 38 -18.19 -5.05 -10.01
C VAL A 38 -19.03 -4.14 -9.12
N LYS A 39 -20.30 -3.91 -9.46
CA LYS A 39 -21.18 -3.06 -8.64
C LYS A 39 -21.38 -3.62 -7.22
N ALA A 40 -21.57 -4.94 -7.10
CA ALA A 40 -21.74 -5.60 -5.81
C ALA A 40 -20.45 -5.51 -4.97
N PHE A 41 -19.31 -5.77 -5.58
CA PHE A 41 -18.01 -5.70 -4.93
C PHE A 41 -17.63 -4.27 -4.51
N GLU A 42 -17.88 -3.28 -5.38
CA GLU A 42 -17.75 -1.85 -5.05
C GLU A 42 -18.58 -1.51 -3.81
N LYS A 43 -19.86 -1.91 -3.77
CA LYS A 43 -20.70 -1.71 -2.60
C LYS A 43 -20.12 -2.39 -1.36
N ALA A 44 -19.67 -3.63 -1.47
CA ALA A 44 -19.14 -4.39 -0.34
C ALA A 44 -17.86 -3.74 0.25
N ILE A 45 -16.97 -3.20 -0.59
CA ILE A 45 -15.78 -2.47 -0.11
C ILE A 45 -16.15 -1.10 0.49
N SER A 46 -17.14 -0.41 -0.08
CA SER A 46 -17.69 0.82 0.47
C SER A 46 -18.24 0.58 1.89
N ASP A 47 -19.05 -0.47 2.07
CA ASP A 47 -19.57 -0.90 3.38
C ASP A 47 -18.43 -1.30 4.33
N TYR A 48 -17.49 -2.14 3.88
CA TYR A 48 -16.35 -2.61 4.68
C TYR A 48 -15.47 -1.47 5.17
N SER A 49 -15.20 -0.49 4.30
CA SER A 49 -14.33 0.66 4.58
C SER A 49 -15.06 1.83 5.24
N ASN A 50 -16.39 1.74 5.37
CA ASN A 50 -17.27 2.82 5.82
C ASN A 50 -17.02 4.13 5.05
N THR A 51 -16.99 4.05 3.72
CA THR A 51 -16.81 5.18 2.81
C THR A 51 -17.96 5.25 1.81
N PRO A 52 -18.43 6.42 1.39
CA PRO A 52 -19.51 6.55 0.40
C PRO A 52 -19.20 5.95 -0.98
N HIS A 53 -17.95 6.07 -1.46
CA HIS A 53 -17.56 5.60 -2.79
C HIS A 53 -16.39 4.63 -2.75
N ALA A 54 -16.58 3.54 -3.48
CA ALA A 54 -15.56 2.57 -3.84
C ALA A 54 -15.73 2.30 -5.35
N ILE A 55 -14.66 2.44 -6.12
CA ILE A 55 -14.70 2.45 -7.58
C ILE A 55 -13.62 1.51 -8.09
N GLY A 56 -14.04 0.36 -8.62
CA GLY A 56 -13.15 -0.68 -9.13
C GLY A 56 -12.36 -0.19 -10.34
N VAL A 57 -11.06 -0.47 -10.32
CA VAL A 57 -10.14 -0.19 -11.43
C VAL A 57 -9.22 -1.39 -11.71
N SER A 58 -8.46 -1.32 -12.79
CA SER A 58 -7.61 -2.42 -13.28
C SER A 58 -6.44 -2.76 -12.35
N SER A 59 -5.91 -1.81 -11.57
CA SER A 59 -4.79 -2.07 -10.66
C SER A 59 -4.65 -0.99 -9.58
N GLY A 60 -3.82 -1.24 -8.56
CA GLY A 60 -3.45 -0.20 -7.59
C GLY A 60 -2.66 0.95 -8.22
N THR A 61 -1.87 0.66 -9.27
CA THR A 61 -1.17 1.67 -10.07
C THR A 61 -2.16 2.60 -10.76
N ASP A 62 -3.19 2.04 -11.40
CA ASP A 62 -4.21 2.82 -12.09
C ASP A 62 -5.11 3.56 -11.10
N ALA A 63 -5.31 3.02 -9.89
CA ALA A 63 -5.99 3.74 -8.82
C ALA A 63 -5.26 5.05 -8.48
N LEU A 64 -3.94 4.99 -8.24
CA LEU A 64 -3.14 6.19 -8.00
C LEU A 64 -3.14 7.15 -9.19
N LEU A 65 -2.98 6.62 -10.40
CA LEU A 65 -2.95 7.43 -11.63
C LEU A 65 -4.26 8.19 -11.84
N VAL A 66 -5.40 7.50 -11.72
CA VAL A 66 -6.72 8.09 -11.92
C VAL A 66 -7.05 9.10 -10.83
N ILE A 67 -6.64 8.88 -9.57
CA ILE A 67 -6.79 9.89 -8.51
C ILE A 67 -6.04 11.18 -8.88
N LEU A 68 -4.78 11.07 -9.28
CA LEU A 68 -3.96 12.23 -9.68
C LEU A 68 -4.59 12.97 -10.88
N MET A 69 -5.05 12.23 -11.90
CA MET A 69 -5.76 12.79 -13.06
C MET A 69 -7.06 13.50 -12.64
N ALA A 70 -7.85 12.91 -11.75
CA ALA A 70 -9.12 13.47 -11.30
C ALA A 70 -8.97 14.75 -10.47
N LEU A 71 -7.83 14.89 -9.76
CA LEU A 71 -7.45 16.10 -9.05
C LEU A 71 -6.79 17.15 -9.96
N GLY A 72 -6.62 16.87 -11.24
CA GLY A 72 -5.95 17.76 -12.19
C GLY A 72 -4.51 18.06 -11.78
N ILE A 73 -3.82 17.06 -11.23
CA ILE A 73 -2.39 17.14 -10.91
C ILE A 73 -1.61 16.72 -12.15
N GLY A 74 -0.68 17.55 -12.60
CA GLY A 74 0.13 17.26 -13.77
C GLY A 74 1.33 18.18 -13.95
N ARG A 75 1.64 18.54 -15.20
CA ARG A 75 2.79 19.40 -15.52
C ARG A 75 2.72 20.73 -14.77
N GLY A 76 3.83 21.10 -14.13
CA GLY A 76 3.93 22.31 -13.30
C GLY A 76 3.53 22.09 -11.84
N ASP A 77 2.96 20.94 -11.50
CA ASP A 77 2.69 20.55 -10.12
C ASP A 77 3.79 19.64 -9.57
N ALA A 78 3.82 19.54 -8.24
CA ALA A 78 4.62 18.60 -7.49
C ALA A 78 3.78 17.87 -6.43
N VAL A 79 4.16 16.62 -6.14
CA VAL A 79 3.52 15.77 -5.14
C VAL A 79 4.61 15.18 -4.24
N ILE A 80 4.43 15.36 -2.93
CA ILE A 80 5.36 14.86 -1.92
C ILE A 80 5.03 13.41 -1.59
N THR A 81 6.02 12.54 -1.62
CA THR A 81 5.92 11.14 -1.20
C THR A 81 7.24 10.68 -0.57
N THR A 82 7.40 9.38 -0.35
CA THR A 82 8.64 8.79 0.18
C THR A 82 9.41 8.04 -0.91
N PRO A 83 10.76 8.06 -0.88
CA PRO A 83 11.55 7.22 -1.77
C PRO A 83 11.56 5.75 -1.34
N TYR A 84 11.10 5.39 -0.13
CA TYR A 84 10.91 4.00 0.27
C TYR A 84 9.44 3.62 0.13
N ALA A 85 9.04 3.22 -1.07
CA ALA A 85 7.69 2.75 -1.39
C ALA A 85 7.73 1.85 -2.64
N PHE A 86 6.59 1.23 -2.97
CA PHE A 86 6.50 0.53 -4.25
C PHE A 86 6.67 1.50 -5.42
N PHE A 87 7.25 1.03 -6.52
CA PHE A 87 7.56 1.86 -7.69
C PHE A 87 6.37 2.72 -8.17
N ALA A 88 5.16 2.16 -8.15
CA ALA A 88 3.95 2.85 -8.62
C ALA A 88 3.68 4.17 -7.87
N THR A 89 4.02 4.26 -6.59
CA THR A 89 3.77 5.43 -5.73
C THR A 89 4.44 6.69 -6.30
N GLY A 90 5.73 6.61 -6.66
CA GLY A 90 6.44 7.70 -7.33
C GLY A 90 6.19 7.76 -8.84
N ALA A 91 6.07 6.61 -9.50
CA ALA A 91 5.95 6.57 -10.95
C ALA A 91 4.64 7.18 -11.45
N CYS A 92 3.52 7.01 -10.73
CA CYS A 92 2.24 7.61 -11.14
C CYS A 92 2.27 9.15 -11.08
N ILE A 93 3.00 9.74 -10.14
CA ILE A 93 3.23 11.19 -10.08
C ILE A 93 3.96 11.66 -11.34
N ALA A 94 5.06 10.99 -11.70
CA ALA A 94 5.80 11.32 -12.91
C ALA A 94 4.99 11.08 -14.20
N ARG A 95 4.15 10.03 -14.23
CA ARG A 95 3.30 9.69 -15.39
C ARG A 95 2.26 10.75 -15.72
N VAL A 96 1.71 11.46 -14.73
CA VAL A 96 0.82 12.62 -14.98
C VAL A 96 1.58 13.89 -15.35
N GLY A 97 2.91 13.86 -15.32
CA GLY A 97 3.79 14.98 -15.63
C GLY A 97 4.11 15.88 -14.44
N ALA A 98 3.63 15.54 -13.24
CA ALA A 98 4.00 16.21 -12.00
C ALA A 98 5.39 15.76 -11.52
N LYS A 99 6.02 16.57 -10.68
CA LYS A 99 7.33 16.26 -10.07
C LYS A 99 7.13 15.50 -8.75
N PRO A 100 7.64 14.25 -8.63
CA PRO A 100 7.76 13.60 -7.34
C PRO A 100 8.78 14.36 -6.49
N ILE A 101 8.38 14.72 -5.27
CA ILE A 101 9.27 15.22 -4.22
C ILE A 101 9.40 14.11 -3.19
N PHE A 102 10.62 13.69 -2.91
CA PHE A 102 10.87 12.66 -1.91
C PHE A 102 11.18 13.27 -0.54
N VAL A 103 10.59 12.68 0.49
CA VAL A 103 10.82 12.93 1.92
C VAL A 103 11.13 11.60 2.57
N ASP A 104 12.16 11.58 3.43
CA ASP A 104 12.64 10.34 4.04
C ASP A 104 11.60 9.70 4.99
N ILE A 105 11.87 8.44 5.34
CA ILE A 105 11.02 7.62 6.20
C ILE A 105 11.33 7.80 7.68
N ASP A 106 10.35 7.43 8.49
CA ASP A 106 10.57 7.06 9.88
C ASP A 106 11.29 5.68 9.91
N PRO A 107 12.42 5.56 10.63
CA PRO A 107 13.28 4.38 10.57
C PRO A 107 12.66 3.12 11.19
N ASP A 108 11.65 3.27 12.04
CA ASP A 108 11.01 2.17 12.74
C ASP A 108 9.81 1.63 11.95
N THR A 109 9.00 2.53 11.39
CA THR A 109 7.75 2.18 10.70
C THR A 109 7.90 2.04 9.20
N TYR A 110 9.00 2.52 8.61
CA TYR A 110 9.25 2.63 7.18
C TYR A 110 8.28 3.53 6.41
N ASN A 111 7.32 4.16 7.09
CA ASN A 111 6.40 5.10 6.48
C ASN A 111 7.05 6.49 6.38
N ILE A 112 6.52 7.35 5.51
CA ILE A 112 6.99 8.74 5.39
C ILE A 112 7.01 9.45 6.76
N SER A 113 8.12 10.12 7.11
CA SER A 113 8.25 10.82 8.38
C SER A 113 7.50 12.15 8.34
N ALA A 114 6.49 12.33 9.20
CA ALA A 114 5.77 13.60 9.31
C ALA A 114 6.70 14.75 9.74
N SER A 115 7.71 14.46 10.56
CA SER A 115 8.71 15.45 10.97
C SER A 115 9.64 15.88 9.83
N ALA A 116 10.07 14.94 8.99
CA ALA A 116 10.87 15.25 7.80
C ALA A 116 10.05 16.00 6.75
N LEU A 117 8.77 15.64 6.60
CA LEU A 117 7.82 16.34 5.74
C LEU A 117 7.66 17.80 6.16
N GLN A 118 7.39 18.06 7.45
CA GLN A 118 7.26 19.43 7.97
C GLN A 118 8.54 20.24 7.71
N LYS A 119 9.71 19.68 8.03
CA LYS A 119 11.00 20.33 7.79
C LYS A 119 11.25 20.62 6.32
N TYR A 120 10.89 19.71 5.42
CA TYR A 120 11.03 19.91 3.99
C TYR A 120 10.20 21.12 3.53
N LEU A 121 8.92 21.17 3.91
CA LEU A 121 8.01 22.24 3.55
C LEU A 121 8.47 23.59 4.09
N GLU A 122 8.89 23.67 5.35
CA GLU A 122 9.36 24.90 5.98
C GLU A 122 10.65 25.45 5.38
N LYS A 123 11.58 24.56 4.99
CA LYS A 123 12.91 24.96 4.50
C LYS A 123 12.93 25.25 3.01
N ASN A 124 12.19 24.49 2.21
CA ASN A 124 12.36 24.47 0.76
C ASN A 124 11.18 25.06 0.00
N CYS A 125 9.99 25.09 0.59
CA CYS A 125 8.81 25.63 -0.09
C CYS A 125 8.54 27.07 0.34
N ARG A 126 7.92 27.85 -0.56
CA ARG A 126 7.50 29.22 -0.30
C ARG A 126 6.13 29.48 -0.91
N THR A 127 5.39 30.41 -0.33
CA THR A 127 4.16 30.92 -0.95
C THR A 127 4.53 31.97 -1.99
N ASP A 128 4.09 31.79 -3.23
CA ASP A 128 4.32 32.76 -4.29
C ASP A 128 3.31 33.92 -4.25
N SER A 129 3.41 34.86 -5.21
CA SER A 129 2.49 36.01 -5.30
C SER A 129 1.03 35.64 -5.55
N SER A 130 0.76 34.42 -6.03
CA SER A 130 -0.58 33.90 -6.30
C SER A 130 -1.19 33.24 -5.05
N GLY A 131 -0.43 33.12 -3.96
CA GLY A 131 -0.83 32.42 -2.74
C GLY A 131 -0.57 30.93 -2.79
N ASP A 132 0.10 30.42 -3.83
CA ASP A 132 0.36 28.99 -4.00
C ASP A 132 1.67 28.57 -3.32
N LEU A 133 1.65 27.41 -2.66
CA LEU A 133 2.86 26.80 -2.13
C LEU A 133 3.69 26.22 -3.28
N THR A 134 4.92 26.68 -3.44
CA THR A 134 5.80 26.31 -4.56
C THR A 134 7.13 25.77 -4.06
N THR A 135 7.72 24.88 -4.86
CA THR A 135 9.11 24.40 -4.70
C THR A 135 10.12 25.52 -5.03
N PRO A 136 11.42 25.31 -4.77
CA PRO A 136 12.45 26.26 -5.21
C PRO A 136 12.42 26.54 -6.72
N ASP A 137 12.13 25.50 -7.50
CA ASP A 137 12.10 25.51 -8.98
C ASP A 137 10.76 25.98 -9.55
N GLY A 138 9.78 26.33 -8.70
CA GLY A 138 8.51 26.94 -9.10
C GLY A 138 7.37 25.97 -9.40
N GLU A 139 7.53 24.67 -9.11
CA GLU A 139 6.39 23.74 -9.18
C GLU A 139 5.42 23.98 -8.03
N LYS A 140 4.11 23.97 -8.31
CA LYS A 140 3.07 24.08 -7.28
C LYS A 140 2.94 22.78 -6.51
N VAL A 141 3.14 22.81 -5.20
CA VAL A 141 2.95 21.64 -4.34
C VAL A 141 1.44 21.42 -4.16
N ARG A 142 0.93 20.29 -4.62
CA ARG A 142 -0.53 20.01 -4.65
C ARG A 142 -0.98 18.98 -3.65
N ALA A 143 -0.14 17.99 -3.38
CA ALA A 143 -0.54 16.84 -2.59
C ALA A 143 0.63 16.19 -1.84
N ILE A 144 0.27 15.47 -0.79
CA ILE A 144 1.10 14.50 -0.09
C ILE A 144 0.51 13.12 -0.38
N LEU A 145 1.33 12.20 -0.85
CA LEU A 145 0.94 10.83 -1.21
C LEU A 145 1.69 9.85 -0.29
N PRO A 146 1.23 9.64 0.95
CA PRO A 146 1.83 8.65 1.84
C PRO A 146 1.43 7.22 1.44
N ALA A 147 2.36 6.28 1.58
CA ALA A 147 2.04 4.86 1.57
C ALA A 147 1.81 4.34 3.00
N HIS A 148 0.92 3.36 3.15
CA HIS A 148 0.77 2.56 4.37
C HIS A 148 1.52 1.25 4.18
N LEU A 149 2.83 1.27 4.42
CA LEU A 149 3.69 0.14 4.10
C LEU A 149 3.47 -1.05 5.03
N PHE A 150 3.62 -2.24 4.45
CA PHE A 150 3.64 -3.55 5.13
C PHE A 150 2.39 -3.91 5.93
N GLY A 151 1.32 -3.12 5.78
CA GLY A 151 0.06 -3.28 6.53
C GLY A 151 -0.04 -2.40 7.77
N LEU A 152 0.83 -1.40 7.90
CA LEU A 152 0.80 -0.40 8.97
C LEU A 152 0.43 0.97 8.41
N CYS A 153 -0.57 1.62 9.01
CA CYS A 153 -0.88 3.01 8.67
C CYS A 153 0.27 3.96 9.06
N CYS A 154 0.70 4.85 8.16
CA CYS A 154 1.51 6.00 8.53
C CYS A 154 0.82 6.91 9.57
N GLU A 155 1.53 7.91 10.10
CA GLU A 155 1.00 8.85 11.10
C GLU A 155 0.01 9.87 10.49
N VAL A 156 -1.15 9.40 10.04
CA VAL A 156 -2.07 10.19 9.21
C VAL A 156 -2.55 11.46 9.90
N ASN A 157 -2.74 11.46 11.24
CA ASN A 157 -3.12 12.69 11.96
C ASN A 157 -2.04 13.78 11.86
N ALA A 158 -0.76 13.42 11.88
CA ALA A 158 0.33 14.38 11.76
C ALA A 158 0.40 14.91 10.34
N ILE A 159 0.34 14.03 9.35
CA ILE A 159 0.30 14.39 7.93
C ILE A 159 -0.91 15.29 7.61
N GLN A 160 -2.08 14.97 8.15
CA GLN A 160 -3.31 15.75 7.95
C GLN A 160 -3.18 17.18 8.50
N LYS A 161 -2.62 17.36 9.70
CA LYS A 161 -2.36 18.70 10.25
C LYS A 161 -1.43 19.54 9.37
N ILE A 162 -0.40 18.90 8.81
CA ILE A 162 0.52 19.53 7.85
C ILE A 162 -0.26 19.90 6.58
N SER A 163 -1.03 18.95 6.06
CA SER A 163 -1.84 19.12 4.85
C SER A 163 -2.82 20.30 4.97
N GLU A 164 -3.49 20.44 6.11
CA GLU A 164 -4.42 21.54 6.40
C GLU A 164 -3.70 22.89 6.45
N ARG A 165 -2.55 22.96 7.14
CA ARG A 165 -1.74 24.18 7.24
C ARG A 165 -1.28 24.68 5.87
N TYR A 166 -0.94 23.76 4.96
CA TYR A 166 -0.39 24.06 3.64
C TYR A 166 -1.41 23.89 2.50
N GLN A 167 -2.68 23.62 2.82
CA GLN A 167 -3.77 23.42 1.87
C GLN A 167 -3.48 22.36 0.78
N LEU A 168 -2.83 21.27 1.18
CA LEU A 168 -2.48 20.15 0.31
C LEU A 168 -3.57 19.08 0.33
N HIS A 169 -3.69 18.29 -0.74
CA HIS A 169 -4.46 17.06 -0.71
C HIS A 169 -3.65 15.92 -0.08
N VAL A 170 -4.29 15.04 0.69
CA VAL A 170 -3.69 13.75 1.09
C VAL A 170 -4.24 12.65 0.19
N ILE A 171 -3.37 11.87 -0.46
CA ILE A 171 -3.75 10.73 -1.29
C ILE A 171 -3.10 9.47 -0.72
N GLU A 172 -3.89 8.58 -0.15
CA GLU A 172 -3.36 7.39 0.53
C GLU A 172 -3.03 6.28 -0.47
N ASP A 173 -1.79 5.81 -0.50
CA ASP A 173 -1.45 4.51 -1.08
C ASP A 173 -1.66 3.43 -0.02
N ALA A 174 -2.85 2.83 -0.05
CA ALA A 174 -3.29 1.74 0.82
C ALA A 174 -3.17 0.36 0.16
N ALA A 175 -2.37 0.23 -0.91
CA ALA A 175 -2.20 -1.01 -1.65
C ALA A 175 -1.62 -2.17 -0.82
N GLN A 176 -1.10 -1.91 0.37
CA GLN A 176 -0.58 -2.91 1.30
C GLN A 176 -1.35 -2.94 2.63
N ALA A 177 -2.47 -2.22 2.76
CA ALA A 177 -3.08 -1.93 4.06
C ALA A 177 -4.61 -2.06 4.09
N ILE A 178 -5.23 -2.77 3.15
CA ILE A 178 -6.67 -3.01 3.21
C ILE A 178 -7.07 -3.62 4.55
N GLY A 179 -8.01 -2.98 5.25
CA GLY A 179 -8.46 -3.41 6.58
C GLY A 179 -7.61 -2.91 7.74
N ALA A 180 -6.43 -2.32 7.51
CA ALA A 180 -5.62 -1.71 8.58
C ALA A 180 -6.36 -0.52 9.19
N GLU A 181 -6.28 -0.40 10.51
CA GLU A 181 -7.05 0.58 11.27
C GLU A 181 -6.14 1.63 11.92
N TYR A 182 -6.66 2.84 12.00
CA TYR A 182 -6.00 3.97 12.64
C TYR A 182 -7.03 4.88 13.33
N ARG A 183 -6.62 5.54 14.41
CA ARG A 183 -7.49 6.51 15.11
C ARG A 183 -7.37 7.89 14.46
N PHE A 184 -8.25 8.18 13.51
CA PHE A 184 -8.28 9.43 12.76
C PHE A 184 -9.43 10.33 13.22
N GLY A 185 -9.14 11.58 13.59
CA GLY A 185 -10.18 12.53 14.03
C GLY A 185 -11.02 12.02 15.22
N GLY A 186 -10.43 11.22 16.11
CA GLY A 186 -11.10 10.63 17.28
C GLY A 186 -11.84 9.31 17.04
N LYS A 187 -12.10 8.92 15.79
CA LYS A 187 -12.78 7.67 15.41
C LYS A 187 -11.81 6.63 14.83
N ILE A 188 -12.22 5.37 14.80
CA ILE A 188 -11.50 4.33 14.06
C ILE A 188 -11.82 4.50 12.58
N ALA A 189 -10.79 4.59 11.75
CA ALA A 189 -10.87 4.64 10.30
C ALA A 189 -9.99 3.54 9.70
N LYS A 190 -10.33 3.11 8.48
CA LYS A 190 -9.55 2.13 7.73
C LYS A 190 -8.61 2.84 6.75
N ALA A 191 -7.48 2.22 6.43
CA ALA A 191 -6.52 2.77 5.47
C ALA A 191 -7.19 3.15 4.14
N GLY A 192 -6.86 4.33 3.63
CA GLY A 192 -7.40 4.89 2.40
C GLY A 192 -8.70 5.72 2.56
N THR A 193 -9.25 5.86 3.78
CA THR A 193 -10.42 6.72 4.04
C THR A 193 -10.11 7.97 4.88
N MET A 194 -8.84 8.27 5.08
CA MET A 194 -8.34 9.36 5.94
C MET A 194 -7.76 10.55 5.16
N GLY A 195 -7.77 10.50 3.83
CA GLY A 195 -7.39 11.60 2.93
C GLY A 195 -8.49 12.01 1.94
N LYS A 196 -8.10 12.67 0.85
CA LYS A 196 -8.99 13.06 -0.26
C LYS A 196 -9.45 11.83 -1.06
N ALA A 197 -8.57 10.85 -1.23
CA ALA A 197 -8.86 9.54 -1.80
C ALA A 197 -7.76 8.53 -1.39
N GLY A 198 -8.12 7.24 -1.40
CA GLY A 198 -7.21 6.12 -1.19
C GLY A 198 -7.18 5.17 -2.38
N ALA A 199 -6.01 4.61 -2.64
CA ALA A 199 -5.78 3.58 -3.64
C ALA A 199 -5.60 2.22 -2.98
N LEU A 200 -6.39 1.23 -3.40
CA LEU A 200 -6.26 -0.17 -3.02
C LEU A 200 -5.76 -0.99 -4.20
N SER A 201 -5.00 -2.04 -3.90
CA SER A 201 -4.56 -3.05 -4.86
C SER A 201 -5.11 -4.40 -4.42
N PHE A 202 -5.56 -5.17 -5.39
CA PHE A 202 -5.94 -6.56 -5.23
C PHE A 202 -5.07 -7.47 -6.10
N TYR A 203 -3.81 -7.09 -6.33
CA TYR A 203 -2.83 -8.00 -6.94
C TYR A 203 -2.79 -9.34 -6.18
N PRO A 204 -2.50 -10.50 -6.80
CA PRO A 204 -2.75 -11.80 -6.17
C PRO A 204 -2.08 -12.02 -4.81
N SER A 205 -0.93 -11.39 -4.55
CA SER A 205 -0.21 -11.50 -3.27
C SER A 205 -0.68 -10.54 -2.16
N LYS A 206 -1.66 -9.67 -2.41
CA LYS A 206 -2.22 -8.76 -1.40
C LYS A 206 -3.07 -9.51 -0.37
N ASN A 207 -3.29 -8.90 0.79
CA ASN A 207 -4.12 -9.47 1.86
C ASN A 207 -5.54 -9.82 1.38
N LEU A 208 -6.05 -9.06 0.41
CA LEU A 208 -7.20 -9.43 -0.41
C LEU A 208 -6.77 -9.43 -1.88
N GLY A 209 -6.28 -10.57 -2.38
CA GLY A 209 -5.82 -10.72 -3.76
C GLY A 209 -6.87 -11.32 -4.70
N ALA A 210 -6.95 -10.81 -5.92
CA ALA A 210 -7.70 -11.37 -7.04
C ALA A 210 -6.91 -12.51 -7.72
N ALA A 211 -7.44 -13.08 -8.81
CA ALA A 211 -6.71 -14.03 -9.67
C ALA A 211 -6.12 -13.31 -10.90
N GLY A 212 -5.59 -12.10 -10.70
CA GLY A 212 -5.08 -11.22 -11.74
C GLY A 212 -4.83 -9.81 -11.18
N ASP A 213 -4.59 -8.85 -12.07
CA ASP A 213 -4.52 -7.45 -11.69
C ASP A 213 -5.93 -6.91 -11.37
N ALA A 214 -6.02 -6.18 -10.26
CA ALA A 214 -7.22 -5.49 -9.85
C ALA A 214 -6.85 -4.39 -8.84
N GLY A 215 -7.67 -3.35 -8.77
CA GLY A 215 -7.53 -2.27 -7.81
C GLY A 215 -8.84 -1.55 -7.56
N MET A 216 -8.79 -0.56 -6.68
CA MET A 216 -9.95 0.25 -6.35
C MET A 216 -9.55 1.60 -5.81
N ILE A 217 -10.37 2.60 -6.11
CA ILE A 217 -10.30 3.93 -5.53
C ILE A 217 -11.40 4.05 -4.49
N ILE A 218 -11.06 4.53 -3.30
CA ILE A 218 -12.02 4.85 -2.26
C ILE A 218 -11.97 6.35 -1.96
N CYS A 219 -13.13 6.98 -1.81
CA CYS A 219 -13.23 8.40 -1.47
C CYS A 219 -14.62 8.75 -0.90
N SER A 220 -14.73 9.92 -0.28
CA SER A 220 -15.98 10.44 0.28
C SER A 220 -16.64 11.54 -0.55
N ASP A 221 -15.96 12.03 -1.59
CA ASP A 221 -16.37 13.19 -2.37
C ASP A 221 -17.10 12.77 -3.65
N ASP A 222 -18.38 13.15 -3.77
CA ASP A 222 -19.25 12.77 -4.89
C ASP A 222 -18.74 13.27 -6.25
N GLU A 223 -18.16 14.47 -6.28
CA GLU A 223 -17.65 15.08 -7.51
C GLU A 223 -16.40 14.34 -8.00
N LEU A 224 -15.47 14.04 -7.08
CA LEU A 224 -14.29 13.24 -7.33
C LEU A 224 -14.69 11.84 -7.80
N ALA A 225 -15.64 11.21 -7.11
CA ALA A 225 -16.13 9.89 -7.47
C ALA A 225 -16.75 9.87 -8.89
N THR A 226 -17.46 10.93 -9.28
CA THR A 226 -18.00 11.09 -10.64
C THR A 226 -16.87 11.22 -11.66
N LYS A 227 -15.88 12.08 -11.42
CA LYS A 227 -14.70 12.24 -12.30
C LYS A 227 -13.94 10.92 -12.48
N VAL A 228 -13.72 10.17 -11.40
CA VAL A 228 -13.04 8.87 -11.42
C VAL A 228 -13.79 7.85 -12.29
N ARG A 229 -15.13 7.76 -12.18
CA ARG A 229 -15.93 6.85 -13.00
C ARG A 229 -15.86 7.18 -14.50
N ILE A 230 -15.84 8.46 -14.84
CA ILE A 230 -15.64 8.93 -16.22
C ILE A 230 -14.22 8.56 -16.69
N LEU A 231 -13.19 8.88 -15.90
CA LEU A 231 -11.79 8.63 -16.26
C LEU A 231 -11.44 7.15 -16.45
N ARG A 232 -11.99 6.24 -15.63
CA ARG A 232 -11.72 4.80 -15.76
C ARG A 232 -12.29 4.17 -17.02
N GLU A 233 -13.26 4.83 -17.65
CA GLU A 233 -13.94 4.36 -18.86
C GLU A 233 -13.70 5.33 -20.02
N HIS A 234 -12.42 5.52 -20.38
CA HIS A 234 -11.99 6.34 -21.51
C HIS A 234 -12.41 7.82 -21.44
N GLY A 235 -12.75 8.33 -20.27
CA GLY A 235 -13.27 9.69 -20.12
C GLY A 235 -14.69 9.86 -20.66
N MET A 236 -15.42 8.75 -20.82
CA MET A 236 -16.76 8.69 -21.39
C MET A 236 -17.82 9.00 -20.33
N GLU A 237 -18.68 9.98 -20.59
CA GLU A 237 -19.80 10.35 -19.70
C GLU A 237 -21.13 9.83 -20.25
N LEU A 238 -21.33 9.98 -21.56
CA LEU A 238 -22.38 9.34 -22.34
C LEU A 238 -21.72 8.41 -23.37
N ARG A 239 -22.38 7.31 -23.76
CA ARG A 239 -21.81 6.35 -24.71
C ARG A 239 -21.31 7.05 -25.99
N TYR A 240 -20.01 6.90 -26.27
CA TYR A 240 -19.24 7.55 -27.36
C TYR A 240 -19.02 9.06 -27.25
N TYR A 241 -19.37 9.70 -26.14
CA TYR A 241 -19.06 11.10 -25.86
C TYR A 241 -18.05 11.20 -24.72
N HIS A 242 -16.87 11.68 -25.06
CA HIS A 242 -15.72 11.76 -24.16
C HIS A 242 -15.55 13.19 -23.66
N ARG A 243 -15.75 13.40 -22.36
CA ARG A 243 -15.66 14.72 -21.70
C ARG A 243 -14.22 15.12 -21.42
N VAL A 244 -13.39 14.14 -21.10
CA VAL A 244 -11.96 14.29 -20.77
C VAL A 244 -11.19 13.13 -21.38
N ILE A 245 -9.86 13.22 -21.42
CA ILE A 245 -9.00 12.09 -21.79
C ILE A 245 -8.87 11.19 -20.57
N GLY A 246 -9.53 10.03 -20.61
CA GLY A 246 -9.36 8.94 -19.62
C GLY A 246 -8.59 7.76 -20.20
N GLY A 247 -8.72 6.60 -19.56
CA GLY A 247 -8.13 5.35 -20.02
C GLY A 247 -9.05 4.15 -19.81
N ASN A 248 -8.61 2.98 -20.26
CA ASN A 248 -9.28 1.72 -19.95
C ASN A 248 -8.72 1.20 -18.63
N PHE A 249 -9.30 1.63 -17.51
CA PHE A 249 -8.82 1.28 -16.18
C PHE A 249 -9.86 0.47 -15.41
N ARG A 250 -10.60 -0.41 -16.07
CA ARG A 250 -11.77 -1.07 -15.49
C ARG A 250 -11.39 -2.33 -14.70
N LEU A 251 -12.14 -2.62 -13.66
CA LEU A 251 -12.11 -3.93 -12.99
C LEU A 251 -13.01 -4.91 -13.75
N ASP A 252 -12.52 -6.11 -14.01
CA ASP A 252 -13.28 -7.17 -14.68
C ASP A 252 -14.29 -7.83 -13.73
N GLU A 253 -15.44 -8.26 -14.27
CA GLU A 253 -16.48 -9.00 -13.52
C GLU A 253 -15.95 -10.29 -12.89
N MET A 254 -15.03 -10.97 -13.58
CA MET A 254 -14.39 -12.19 -13.10
C MET A 254 -13.59 -11.93 -11.82
N GLN A 255 -12.79 -10.87 -11.81
CA GLN A 255 -11.98 -10.52 -10.64
C GLN A 255 -12.86 -10.03 -9.49
N ALA A 256 -13.88 -9.22 -9.78
CA ALA A 256 -14.84 -8.78 -8.77
C ALA A 256 -15.61 -9.95 -8.13
N ALA A 257 -15.98 -10.97 -8.91
CA ALA A 257 -16.63 -12.18 -8.40
C ALA A 257 -15.72 -12.97 -7.44
N ILE A 258 -14.46 -13.23 -7.84
CA ILE A 258 -13.46 -13.89 -6.98
C ILE A 258 -13.23 -13.10 -5.69
N LEU A 259 -13.06 -11.78 -5.81
CA LEU A 259 -12.81 -10.90 -4.67
C LEU A 259 -14.01 -10.87 -3.70
N SER A 260 -15.23 -10.94 -4.24
CA SER A 260 -16.45 -10.99 -3.43
C SER A 260 -16.52 -12.26 -2.58
N VAL A 261 -16.06 -13.41 -3.09
CA VAL A 261 -15.95 -14.65 -2.30
C VAL A 261 -14.91 -14.51 -1.19
N LYS A 262 -13.80 -13.82 -1.45
CA LYS A 262 -12.69 -13.70 -0.51
C LYS A 262 -12.90 -12.64 0.59
N LEU A 263 -13.61 -11.54 0.29
CA LEU A 263 -13.77 -10.40 1.19
C LEU A 263 -14.29 -10.76 2.59
N PRO A 264 -15.31 -11.63 2.76
CA PRO A 264 -15.80 -12.03 4.08
C PRO A 264 -14.74 -12.68 4.99
N HIS A 265 -13.66 -13.20 4.43
CA HIS A 265 -12.59 -13.87 5.18
C HIS A 265 -11.44 -12.93 5.58
N LEU A 266 -11.41 -11.70 5.05
CA LEU A 266 -10.26 -10.78 5.18
C LEU A 266 -9.92 -10.46 6.64
N ASP A 267 -10.91 -10.24 7.50
CA ASP A 267 -10.67 -9.91 8.91
C ASP A 267 -10.08 -11.10 9.67
N ASN A 268 -10.57 -12.32 9.40
CA ASN A 268 -10.04 -13.55 9.98
C ASN A 268 -8.61 -13.82 9.50
N TRP A 269 -8.32 -13.62 8.21
CA TRP A 269 -6.97 -13.72 7.67
C TRP A 269 -6.01 -12.70 8.27
N SER A 270 -6.48 -11.47 8.49
CA SER A 270 -5.69 -10.42 9.15
C SER A 270 -5.42 -10.77 10.62
N ALA A 271 -6.40 -11.33 11.32
CA ALA A 271 -6.23 -11.82 12.69
C ALA A 271 -5.22 -12.98 12.77
N ALA A 272 -5.27 -13.93 11.83
CA ALA A 272 -4.31 -15.03 11.77
C ALA A 272 -2.88 -14.55 11.48
N ARG A 273 -2.71 -13.59 10.57
CA ARG A 273 -1.40 -12.92 10.35
C ARG A 273 -0.87 -12.24 11.60
N ARG A 274 -1.73 -11.55 12.38
CA ARG A 274 -1.33 -10.97 13.68
C ARG A 274 -0.93 -12.04 14.68
N ALA A 275 -1.69 -13.14 14.79
CA ALA A 275 -1.35 -14.24 15.68
C ALA A 275 -0.03 -14.94 15.29
N ALA A 276 0.30 -14.98 14.00
CA ALA A 276 1.60 -15.40 13.50
C ALA A 276 2.70 -14.40 13.88
N ALA A 277 2.49 -13.10 13.67
CA ALA A 277 3.41 -12.04 14.06
C ALA A 277 3.72 -12.03 15.57
N ASP A 278 2.71 -12.22 16.41
CA ASP A 278 2.84 -12.33 17.87
C ASP A 278 3.73 -13.51 18.28
N PHE A 279 3.59 -14.64 17.60
CA PHE A 279 4.40 -15.82 17.86
C PHE A 279 5.85 -15.63 17.42
N TYR A 280 6.10 -15.03 16.25
CA TYR A 280 7.46 -14.66 15.87
C TYR A 280 8.09 -13.74 16.91
N ARG A 281 7.37 -12.70 17.35
CA ARG A 281 7.85 -11.78 18.39
C ARG A 281 8.22 -12.53 19.67
N ALA A 282 7.36 -13.43 20.15
CA ALA A 282 7.60 -14.23 21.35
C ALA A 282 8.81 -15.16 21.20
N GLU A 283 8.96 -15.85 20.07
CA GLU A 283 10.08 -16.76 19.81
C GLU A 283 11.42 -16.00 19.63
N PHE A 284 11.42 -14.84 18.96
CA PHE A 284 12.60 -13.98 18.87
C PHE A 284 13.03 -13.43 20.24
N MET A 285 12.08 -13.09 21.10
CA MET A 285 12.38 -12.70 22.49
C MET A 285 12.93 -13.89 23.30
N ARG A 286 12.31 -15.07 23.18
CA ARG A 286 12.74 -16.30 23.88
C ARG A 286 14.18 -16.69 23.55
N THR A 287 14.60 -16.47 22.30
CA THR A 287 15.94 -16.82 21.79
C THR A 287 16.98 -15.71 21.95
N GLY A 288 16.59 -14.52 22.44
CA GLY A 288 17.50 -13.38 22.58
C GLY A 288 17.87 -12.69 21.26
N LEU A 289 17.25 -13.07 20.14
CA LEU A 289 17.57 -12.52 18.82
C LEU A 289 17.26 -11.03 18.68
N THR A 290 16.41 -10.46 19.54
CA THR A 290 16.07 -9.02 19.52
C THR A 290 17.27 -8.08 19.75
N GLU A 291 18.42 -8.60 20.20
CA GLU A 291 19.69 -7.85 20.26
C GLU A 291 20.44 -7.81 18.92
N LYS A 292 20.09 -8.69 17.97
CA LYS A 292 20.78 -8.86 16.68
C LYS A 292 19.94 -8.41 15.48
N ILE A 293 18.62 -8.44 15.63
CA ILE A 293 17.65 -8.03 14.62
C ILE A 293 16.64 -7.04 15.19
N THR A 294 16.17 -6.12 14.35
CA THR A 294 15.01 -5.28 14.68
C THR A 294 13.74 -5.93 14.14
N LEU A 295 12.71 -5.99 14.98
CA LEU A 295 11.39 -6.51 14.63
C LEU A 295 10.48 -5.41 14.05
N PRO A 296 9.39 -5.75 13.35
CA PRO A 296 8.40 -4.76 12.92
C PRO A 296 7.90 -3.90 14.08
N ALA A 297 7.86 -2.57 13.85
CA ALA A 297 7.32 -1.62 14.80
C ALA A 297 5.78 -1.69 14.85
N GLU A 298 5.22 -1.50 16.04
CA GLU A 298 3.76 -1.49 16.26
C GLU A 298 3.35 -0.32 17.15
N PRO A 299 3.52 0.94 16.70
CA PRO A 299 3.29 2.13 17.53
C PRO A 299 1.84 2.27 18.02
N TYR A 300 0.89 1.56 17.38
CA TYR A 300 -0.53 1.59 17.70
C TYR A 300 -1.03 0.33 18.42
N ARG A 301 -0.16 -0.64 18.72
CA ARG A 301 -0.53 -1.80 19.52
C ARG A 301 -1.09 -1.35 20.88
N GLY A 302 -2.13 -2.02 21.36
CA GLY A 302 -2.76 -1.71 22.64
C GLY A 302 -3.64 -0.45 22.65
N ARG A 303 -3.86 0.22 21.51
CA ARG A 303 -4.68 1.45 21.42
C ARG A 303 -6.17 1.20 21.08
N GLY A 304 -6.65 -0.02 21.31
CA GLY A 304 -8.03 -0.43 21.00
C GLY A 304 -8.34 -0.52 19.51
N LEU A 305 -7.32 -0.88 18.70
CA LEU A 305 -7.43 -1.07 17.24
C LEU A 305 -7.18 -2.55 16.93
N PRO A 306 -8.22 -3.37 16.67
CA PRO A 306 -8.06 -4.77 16.30
C PRO A 306 -7.06 -4.96 15.16
N ASN A 307 -7.19 -4.18 14.08
CA ASN A 307 -6.33 -4.25 12.90
C ASN A 307 -5.24 -3.15 12.92
N HIS A 308 -4.61 -2.89 14.07
CA HIS A 308 -3.52 -1.89 14.18
C HIS A 308 -2.32 -2.15 13.25
N HIS A 309 -2.12 -3.41 12.86
CA HIS A 309 -1.18 -3.84 11.83
C HIS A 309 -1.76 -5.12 11.17
N ILE A 310 -1.86 -5.16 9.84
CA ILE A 310 -2.43 -6.32 9.11
C ILE A 310 -1.38 -7.23 8.48
N TYR A 311 -0.10 -6.87 8.63
CA TYR A 311 1.06 -7.71 8.30
C TYR A 311 0.97 -8.25 6.87
N HIS A 312 0.81 -7.33 5.93
CA HIS A 312 1.03 -7.66 4.52
C HIS A 312 2.43 -8.23 4.33
N GLN A 313 3.40 -7.67 5.05
CA GLN A 313 4.75 -8.19 5.19
C GLN A 313 5.17 -8.20 6.66
N TYR A 314 6.01 -9.16 7.06
CA TYR A 314 6.66 -9.22 8.36
C TYR A 314 8.14 -8.91 8.15
N VAL A 315 8.50 -7.64 8.25
CA VAL A 315 9.81 -7.13 7.87
C VAL A 315 10.72 -7.02 9.09
N ILE A 316 11.79 -7.81 9.11
CA ILE A 316 12.87 -7.65 10.08
C ILE A 316 14.04 -6.89 9.45
N ARG A 317 14.93 -6.40 10.29
CA ARG A 317 16.07 -5.59 9.86
C ARG A 317 17.37 -6.02 10.54
N THR A 318 18.45 -6.07 9.77
CA THR A 318 19.79 -6.37 10.29
C THR A 318 20.87 -5.86 9.31
N PRO A 319 22.03 -5.38 9.80
CA PRO A 319 23.16 -5.02 8.94
C PRO A 319 23.74 -6.21 8.16
N ARG A 320 23.42 -7.45 8.55
CA ARG A 320 23.87 -8.68 7.86
C ARG A 320 22.81 -9.25 6.91
N ARG A 321 21.91 -8.41 6.37
CA ARG A 321 20.70 -8.78 5.60
C ARG A 321 20.98 -9.81 4.52
N ASP A 322 21.90 -9.52 3.60
CA ASP A 322 22.14 -10.37 2.44
C ASP A 322 22.69 -11.75 2.84
N VAL A 323 23.67 -11.79 3.75
CA VAL A 323 24.28 -13.04 4.21
C VAL A 323 23.28 -13.89 5.02
N LEU A 324 22.44 -13.24 5.84
CA LEU A 324 21.37 -13.94 6.56
C LEU A 324 20.34 -14.52 5.57
N ARG A 325 19.93 -13.76 4.55
CA ARG A 325 19.01 -14.27 3.53
C ARG A 325 19.60 -15.46 2.75
N GLU A 326 20.87 -15.43 2.42
CA GLU A 326 21.56 -16.57 1.80
C GLU A 326 21.55 -17.80 2.71
N HIS A 327 21.78 -17.62 4.02
CA HIS A 327 21.69 -18.70 5.00
C HIS A 327 20.28 -19.30 5.04
N LEU A 328 19.24 -18.45 5.12
CA LEU A 328 17.83 -18.88 5.11
C LEU A 328 17.45 -19.59 3.80
N ALA A 329 17.94 -19.12 2.65
CA ALA A 329 17.69 -19.75 1.37
C ALA A 329 18.26 -21.18 1.29
N ARG A 330 19.47 -21.42 1.83
CA ARG A 330 20.06 -22.77 1.94
C ARG A 330 19.23 -23.72 2.82
N ARG A 331 18.41 -23.16 3.71
CA ARG A 331 17.47 -23.87 4.59
C ARG A 331 16.07 -24.01 3.99
N GLU A 332 15.89 -23.65 2.71
CA GLU A 332 14.60 -23.65 1.99
C GLU A 332 13.55 -22.70 2.60
N ILE A 333 14.00 -21.63 3.27
CA ILE A 333 13.15 -20.56 3.78
C ILE A 333 13.17 -19.41 2.78
N GLU A 334 12.03 -19.16 2.15
CA GLU A 334 11.88 -18.07 1.19
C GLU A 334 11.78 -16.72 1.91
N THR A 335 12.44 -15.70 1.36
CA THR A 335 12.43 -14.33 1.89
C THR A 335 12.39 -13.34 0.73
N ALA A 336 11.86 -12.14 0.97
CA ALA A 336 11.83 -11.08 -0.03
C ALA A 336 12.42 -9.76 0.47
N ILE A 337 12.92 -8.95 -0.45
CA ILE A 337 13.34 -7.58 -0.19
C ILE A 337 12.29 -6.63 -0.77
N TYR A 338 11.77 -5.74 0.09
CA TYR A 338 10.86 -4.65 -0.28
C TYR A 338 11.41 -3.36 0.36
N TYR A 339 12.36 -2.65 -0.23
CA TYR A 339 12.87 -2.75 -1.61
C TYR A 339 14.41 -2.63 -1.60
N PRO A 340 15.12 -3.18 -2.60
CA PRO A 340 16.58 -3.20 -2.59
C PRO A 340 17.23 -1.84 -2.87
N LEU A 341 16.44 -0.86 -3.34
CA LEU A 341 16.86 0.51 -3.64
C LEU A 341 15.71 1.46 -3.32
N GLY A 342 16.04 2.70 -2.92
CA GLY A 342 15.06 3.78 -2.87
C GLY A 342 14.65 4.22 -4.29
N LEU A 343 13.49 4.86 -4.42
CA LEU A 343 13.03 5.41 -5.69
C LEU A 343 13.98 6.49 -6.21
N HIS A 344 14.63 7.27 -5.34
CA HIS A 344 15.61 8.27 -5.73
C HIS A 344 16.84 7.68 -6.44
N GLU A 345 17.15 6.40 -6.21
CA GLU A 345 18.27 5.69 -6.84
C GLU A 345 17.89 5.04 -8.18
N GLN A 346 16.60 4.99 -8.52
CA GLN A 346 16.15 4.42 -9.79
C GLN A 346 16.54 5.32 -10.96
N LYS A 347 17.10 4.73 -12.02
CA LYS A 347 17.58 5.47 -13.20
C LYS A 347 16.52 6.38 -13.83
N CYS A 348 15.25 5.97 -13.83
CA CYS A 348 14.16 6.76 -14.38
C CYS A 348 13.87 8.04 -13.60
N PHE A 349 14.31 8.14 -12.34
CA PHE A 349 14.18 9.32 -11.48
C PHE A 349 15.47 10.16 -11.40
N ALA A 350 16.51 9.82 -12.17
CA ALA A 350 17.78 10.56 -12.17
C ALA A 350 17.62 12.07 -12.51
N TYR A 351 16.59 12.43 -13.28
CA TYR A 351 16.27 13.82 -13.61
C TYR A 351 15.87 14.67 -12.39
N LEU A 352 15.52 14.04 -11.26
CA LEU A 352 15.21 14.73 -10.01
C LEU A 352 16.47 15.23 -9.29
N GLY A 353 17.66 14.80 -9.70
CA GLY A 353 18.94 15.32 -9.22
C GLY A 353 19.35 14.86 -7.81
N TYR A 354 18.60 13.95 -7.19
CA TYR A 354 18.94 13.34 -5.91
C TYR A 354 20.24 12.53 -6.00
N LYS A 355 20.94 12.43 -4.87
CA LYS A 355 22.20 11.71 -4.71
C LYS A 355 22.11 10.74 -3.54
N LYS A 356 23.01 9.76 -3.55
CA LYS A 356 23.23 8.89 -2.39
C LYS A 356 23.56 9.73 -1.15
N GLY A 357 22.88 9.47 -0.05
CA GLY A 357 22.96 10.20 1.21
C GLY A 357 21.83 11.21 1.42
N ASP A 358 21.03 11.53 0.39
CA ASP A 358 19.92 12.48 0.53
C ASP A 358 18.77 11.91 1.39
N PHE A 359 18.61 10.58 1.41
CA PHE A 359 17.58 9.86 2.16
C PHE A 359 18.21 8.72 2.96
N GLN A 360 18.92 9.10 4.03
CA GLN A 360 19.70 8.19 4.86
C GLN A 360 18.87 7.01 5.36
N GLU A 361 17.63 7.22 5.81
CA GLU A 361 16.82 6.16 6.39
C GLU A 361 16.27 5.21 5.34
N THR A 362 15.85 5.73 4.20
CA THR A 362 15.49 4.95 3.02
C THR A 362 16.65 4.06 2.55
N GLU A 363 17.84 4.61 2.40
CA GLU A 363 19.03 3.88 1.95
C GLU A 363 19.44 2.79 2.95
N ARG A 364 19.34 3.12 4.25
CA ARG A 364 19.63 2.18 5.34
C ARG A 364 18.60 1.04 5.36
N ALA A 365 17.31 1.35 5.23
CA ALA A 365 16.25 0.34 5.14
C ALA A 365 16.44 -0.57 3.90
N ALA A 366 16.78 -0.01 2.75
CA ALA A 366 17.02 -0.78 1.53
C ALA A 366 18.17 -1.80 1.65
N GLY A 367 19.21 -1.44 2.40
CA GLY A 367 20.34 -2.32 2.71
C GLY A 367 20.08 -3.36 3.80
N GLU A 368 19.17 -3.10 4.74
CA GLU A 368 19.08 -3.87 5.99
C GLU A 368 17.77 -4.63 6.17
N ALA A 369 16.68 -4.23 5.50
CA ALA A 369 15.35 -4.78 5.69
C ALA A 369 15.05 -5.96 4.74
N PHE A 370 14.32 -6.94 5.24
CA PHE A 370 13.74 -8.02 4.44
C PHE A 370 12.53 -8.67 5.12
N ALA A 371 11.64 -9.25 4.32
CA ALA A 371 10.44 -9.92 4.79
C ALA A 371 10.67 -11.41 5.04
N LEU A 372 10.17 -11.88 6.18
CA LEU A 372 10.04 -13.29 6.52
C LEU A 372 8.67 -13.83 6.05
N PRO A 373 8.53 -15.16 5.91
CA PRO A 373 7.25 -15.81 5.65
C PRO A 373 6.15 -15.36 6.62
N ILE A 374 5.06 -14.82 6.07
CA ILE A 374 3.88 -14.43 6.83
C ILE A 374 2.61 -14.60 5.98
N TYR A 375 1.75 -15.51 6.40
CA TYR A 375 0.45 -15.76 5.78
C TYR A 375 -0.50 -16.42 6.79
N PRO A 376 -1.82 -16.35 6.60
CA PRO A 376 -2.80 -16.78 7.61
C PRO A 376 -2.62 -18.23 8.08
N GLU A 377 -2.19 -19.11 7.18
CA GLU A 377 -2.08 -20.55 7.39
C GLU A 377 -0.68 -21.02 7.82
N ILE A 378 0.26 -20.10 8.06
CA ILE A 378 1.63 -20.48 8.46
C ILE A 378 1.63 -21.26 9.80
N SER A 379 2.27 -22.43 9.81
CA SER A 379 2.29 -23.27 11.00
C SER A 379 3.30 -22.79 12.04
N ARG A 380 3.04 -23.07 13.32
CA ARG A 380 3.99 -22.78 14.41
C ARG A 380 5.33 -23.49 14.24
N GLU A 381 5.31 -24.69 13.66
CA GLU A 381 6.50 -25.46 13.34
C GLU A 381 7.36 -24.73 12.29
N ALA A 382 6.75 -24.26 11.20
CA ALA A 382 7.45 -23.47 10.18
C ALA A 382 8.01 -22.18 10.76
N GLN A 383 7.25 -21.47 11.60
CA GLN A 383 7.73 -20.24 12.26
C GLN A 383 8.92 -20.51 13.19
N ARG A 384 8.90 -21.59 13.99
CA ARG A 384 10.03 -22.00 14.83
C ARG A 384 11.25 -22.36 13.99
N TYR A 385 11.06 -23.13 12.92
CA TYR A 385 12.14 -23.47 11.99
C TYR A 385 12.81 -22.22 11.40
N VAL A 386 12.03 -21.19 11.07
CA VAL A 386 12.57 -19.88 10.64
C VAL A 386 13.38 -19.22 11.76
N VAL A 387 12.86 -19.17 12.99
CA VAL A 387 13.56 -18.56 14.13
C VAL A 387 14.86 -19.30 14.45
N ASP A 388 14.83 -20.63 14.51
CA ASP A 388 15.98 -21.48 14.83
C ASP A 388 17.08 -21.34 13.76
N ALA A 389 16.71 -21.22 12.48
CA ALA A 389 17.67 -20.93 11.41
C ALA A 389 18.31 -19.54 11.55
N ILE A 390 17.58 -18.54 12.08
CA ILE A 390 18.16 -17.22 12.37
C ILE A 390 19.08 -17.31 13.60
N VAL A 391 18.73 -18.09 14.62
CA VAL A 391 19.61 -18.33 15.79
C VAL A 391 20.94 -18.92 15.34
N GLU A 392 20.91 -20.01 14.56
CA GLU A 392 22.10 -20.69 14.05
C GLU A 392 23.03 -19.75 13.26
N PHE A 393 22.48 -18.76 12.56
CA PHE A 393 23.29 -17.78 11.83
C PHE A 393 24.06 -16.80 12.73
N PHE A 394 23.55 -16.52 13.94
CA PHE A 394 24.11 -15.54 14.87
C PHE A 394 24.94 -16.17 16.00
N GLU A 395 24.85 -17.48 16.19
CA GLU A 395 25.83 -18.30 16.93
C GLU A 395 27.13 -18.42 16.15
#